data_AF-Q729S8-F1
#
_entry.id   AF-Q729S8-F1
#
_cell.length_a   1.000
_cell.length_b   1.000
_cell.length_c   1.000
_cell.angle_alpha   90.00
_cell.angle_beta   90.00
_cell.angle_gamma   90.00
#
_symmetry.space_group_name_H-M   'P 1'
#
loop_
_entity.id
_entity.type
_entity.pdbx_description
1 polymer ?
#
loop_
_entity_poly.entity_id
_entity_poly.type
_entity_poly.pdbx_seq_one_letter_code
_entity_poly.pdbx_strand_id
1 'polypeptide(L)'
;MRQGMIYNIQRMSVHDGPGLRTTVFLKGCPLRCLWCSNPESQSAVPQMLFFENLCTGCGKCVEVCPEGAARIVDGKVIRSIAKCTHCGLCTASCPSKAREMSGRLMTVEEVMDVVLKDMLFYENSGGGVTFGGGEPTSGGEFFLDLVKAAHEEGIHVTVDTCGFCPEERFDRTLALADLFLFDCKHTDPEAHRRLTGQDNTLILRNLRAALASGKEVHVRMPLIPGMNDDDANLSALAALLGEFGRDKVEVMPCHAFGWNKYVALGLPAPDMPQYTPEQLSAVLDRFAKHGLVPVMV
;
A
#
# COMPACT_ATOMS: atom_id res chain seq x y z
N MET A 1 0.55 -17.16 -19.82
CA MET A 1 0.37 -15.76 -19.41
C MET A 1 0.60 -15.69 -17.91
N ARG A 2 1.52 -14.83 -17.45
CA ARG A 2 1.83 -14.70 -16.02
C ARG A 2 0.67 -13.96 -15.34
N GLN A 3 0.29 -14.39 -14.14
CA GLN A 3 -0.82 -13.83 -13.40
C GLN A 3 -0.40 -13.41 -12.00
N GLY A 4 -1.10 -12.43 -11.45
CA GLY A 4 -0.94 -12.01 -10.07
C GLY A 4 -2.20 -11.38 -9.54
N MET A 5 -2.16 -11.06 -8.25
CA MET A 5 -3.34 -10.68 -7.50
C MET A 5 -3.40 -9.15 -7.35
N ILE A 6 -4.41 -8.54 -7.95
CA ILE A 6 -4.67 -7.08 -7.89
C ILE A 6 -5.91 -6.85 -7.03
N TYR A 7 -5.85 -5.99 -6.01
CA TYR A 7 -7.06 -5.66 -5.25
C TYR A 7 -7.80 -4.42 -5.76
N ASN A 8 -7.10 -3.51 -6.42
CA ASN A 8 -7.70 -2.31 -6.98
C ASN A 8 -6.85 -1.76 -8.14
N ILE A 9 -7.50 -1.11 -9.10
CA ILE A 9 -6.84 -0.26 -10.09
C ILE A 9 -7.57 1.08 -10.06
N GLN A 10 -6.93 2.09 -9.50
CA GLN A 10 -7.49 3.43 -9.39
C GLN A 10 -6.96 4.30 -10.50
N ARG A 11 -7.86 4.81 -11.35
CA ARG A 11 -7.52 5.75 -12.41
C ARG A 11 -7.60 7.18 -11.88
N MET A 12 -6.82 8.09 -12.46
CA MET A 12 -6.81 9.52 -12.13
C MET A 12 -6.38 9.84 -10.68
N SER A 13 -5.44 9.08 -10.14
CA SER A 13 -4.76 9.40 -8.88
C SER A 13 -3.88 10.65 -9.03
N VAL A 14 -3.84 11.49 -8.00
CA VAL A 14 -3.05 12.74 -7.95
C VAL A 14 -2.01 12.78 -6.82
N HIS A 15 -2.03 11.78 -5.93
CA HIS A 15 -1.14 11.71 -4.75
C HIS A 15 -0.12 10.56 -4.85
N ASP A 16 -0.16 9.77 -5.93
CA ASP A 16 0.64 8.55 -6.10
C ASP A 16 1.86 8.79 -7.01
N GLY A 17 2.34 10.04 -7.09
CA GLY A 17 3.44 10.49 -7.96
C GLY A 17 3.07 11.71 -8.81
N PRO A 18 3.94 12.12 -9.75
CA PRO A 18 3.71 13.30 -10.58
C PRO A 18 2.57 13.08 -11.59
N GLY A 19 1.86 14.16 -11.91
CA GLY A 19 0.78 14.19 -12.90
C GLY A 19 -0.44 13.35 -12.51
N LEU A 20 -1.29 13.04 -13.49
CA LEU A 20 -2.41 12.12 -13.34
C LEU A 20 -1.92 10.69 -13.52
N ARG A 21 -2.26 9.82 -12.57
CA ARG A 21 -1.74 8.45 -12.56
C ARG A 21 -2.83 7.40 -12.52
N THR A 22 -2.51 6.23 -13.06
CA THR A 22 -3.28 5.01 -12.76
C THR A 22 -2.49 4.17 -11.79
N THR A 23 -3.03 3.99 -10.59
CA THR A 23 -2.39 3.24 -9.52
C THR A 23 -2.93 1.82 -9.51
N VAL A 24 -2.03 0.87 -9.79
CA VAL A 24 -2.29 -0.57 -9.75
C VAL A 24 -1.87 -1.07 -8.37
N PHE A 25 -2.86 -1.49 -7.58
CA PHE A 25 -2.63 -1.94 -6.21
C PHE A 25 -2.57 -3.48 -6.14
N LEU A 26 -1.36 -4.00 -5.94
CA LEU A 26 -1.09 -5.43 -5.80
C LEU A 26 -1.45 -5.92 -4.39
N LYS A 27 -1.81 -7.21 -4.29
CA LYS A 27 -1.97 -7.92 -3.01
C LYS A 27 -0.69 -8.64 -2.60
N GLY A 28 -0.59 -8.86 -1.29
CA GLY A 28 0.58 -9.43 -0.62
C GLY A 28 1.46 -8.32 -0.07
N CYS A 29 1.63 -8.30 1.26
CA CYS A 29 2.62 -7.47 1.93
C CYS A 29 3.33 -8.34 2.98
N PRO A 30 4.68 -8.35 3.03
CA PRO A 30 5.41 -9.08 4.07
C PRO A 30 5.36 -8.37 5.43
N LEU A 31 4.99 -7.09 5.45
CA LEU A 31 4.83 -6.29 6.66
C LEU A 31 3.42 -6.42 7.25
N ARG A 32 3.33 -6.14 8.55
CA ARG A 32 2.13 -6.04 9.39
C ARG A 32 2.21 -4.75 10.20
N CYS A 33 2.38 -3.63 9.51
CA CYS A 33 2.46 -2.31 10.14
C CYS A 33 1.27 -2.10 11.08
N LEU A 34 1.54 -1.66 12.31
CA LEU A 34 0.51 -1.33 13.29
C LEU A 34 -0.48 -0.28 12.77
N TRP A 35 -0.06 0.53 11.78
CA TRP A 35 -0.85 1.59 11.17
C TRP A 35 -1.34 1.32 9.74
N CYS A 36 -1.38 0.06 9.30
CA CYS A 36 -1.75 -0.25 7.92
C CYS A 36 -3.17 0.20 7.56
N SER A 37 -3.34 1.16 6.66
CA SER A 37 -4.69 1.62 6.23
C SER A 37 -5.40 0.67 5.25
N ASN A 38 -4.68 -0.34 4.72
CA ASN A 38 -5.18 -1.28 3.72
C ASN A 38 -4.92 -2.74 4.16
N PRO A 39 -5.53 -3.23 5.26
CA PRO A 39 -5.29 -4.59 5.76
C PRO A 39 -5.61 -5.70 4.74
N GLU A 40 -6.56 -5.44 3.82
CA GLU A 40 -6.90 -6.33 2.71
C GLU A 40 -5.76 -6.51 1.71
N SER A 41 -4.80 -5.60 1.66
CA SER A 41 -3.62 -5.73 0.78
C SER A 41 -2.59 -6.72 1.32
N GLN A 42 -2.62 -7.04 2.63
CA GLN A 42 -1.57 -7.83 3.29
C GLN A 42 -1.57 -9.31 2.88
N SER A 43 -2.76 -9.88 2.71
CA SER A 43 -2.92 -11.26 2.25
C SER A 43 -2.66 -11.36 0.75
N ALA A 44 -1.94 -12.39 0.31
CA ALA A 44 -1.77 -12.69 -1.12
C ALA A 44 -3.01 -13.36 -1.75
N VAL A 45 -3.95 -13.86 -0.94
CA VAL A 45 -5.17 -14.52 -1.42
C VAL A 45 -6.38 -13.59 -1.39
N PRO A 46 -7.39 -13.80 -2.26
CA PRO A 46 -8.61 -13.01 -2.25
C PRO A 46 -9.33 -13.06 -0.91
N GLN A 47 -9.89 -11.94 -0.48
CA GLN A 47 -10.65 -11.84 0.77
C GLN A 47 -11.96 -11.13 0.51
N MET A 48 -13.06 -11.74 0.95
CA MET A 48 -14.37 -11.09 0.97
C MET A 48 -14.46 -10.10 2.14
N LEU A 49 -14.73 -8.83 1.83
CA LEU A 49 -15.08 -7.76 2.78
C LEU A 49 -16.60 -7.70 2.97
N PHE A 50 -17.04 -7.40 4.19
CA PHE A 50 -18.43 -7.16 4.52
C PHE A 50 -18.61 -5.80 5.22
N PHE A 51 -19.11 -4.81 4.48
CA PHE A 51 -19.43 -3.47 4.95
C PHE A 51 -20.88 -3.44 5.46
N GLU A 52 -21.05 -3.62 6.78
CA GLU A 52 -22.39 -3.68 7.41
C GLU A 52 -23.22 -2.42 7.13
N ASN A 53 -22.60 -1.25 7.09
CA ASN A 53 -23.26 0.04 6.82
C ASN A 53 -23.91 0.14 5.44
N LEU A 54 -23.52 -0.71 4.49
CA LEU A 54 -24.13 -0.79 3.15
C LEU A 54 -25.18 -1.91 3.05
N CYS A 55 -25.35 -2.73 4.10
CA CYS A 55 -26.22 -3.90 4.03
C CYS A 55 -27.70 -3.54 4.20
N THR A 56 -28.53 -3.97 3.24
CA THR A 56 -29.99 -3.76 3.29
C THR A 56 -30.75 -4.87 4.01
N GLY A 57 -30.05 -5.90 4.51
CA GLY A 57 -30.69 -7.04 5.17
C GLY A 57 -31.42 -8.02 4.25
N CYS A 58 -31.29 -7.91 2.93
CA CYS A 58 -32.10 -8.66 1.95
C CYS A 58 -31.94 -10.20 1.93
N GLY A 59 -31.02 -10.78 2.71
CA GLY A 59 -30.90 -12.24 2.85
C GLY A 59 -30.24 -13.01 1.69
N LYS A 60 -30.12 -12.45 0.47
CA LYS A 60 -29.54 -13.15 -0.70
C LYS A 60 -28.18 -13.83 -0.46
N CYS A 61 -27.33 -13.23 0.36
CA CYS A 61 -26.04 -13.81 0.72
C CYS A 61 -26.14 -15.10 1.55
N VAL A 62 -27.23 -15.27 2.31
CA VAL A 62 -27.52 -16.48 3.11
C VAL A 62 -27.93 -17.62 2.18
N GLU A 63 -28.78 -17.34 1.19
CA GLU A 63 -29.27 -18.32 0.21
C GLU A 63 -28.12 -18.98 -0.58
N VAL A 64 -27.08 -18.21 -0.91
CA VAL A 64 -25.96 -18.67 -1.75
C VAL A 64 -24.74 -19.13 -0.96
N CYS A 65 -24.75 -19.07 0.38
CA CYS A 65 -23.56 -19.36 1.18
C CYS A 65 -23.43 -20.87 1.45
N PRO A 66 -22.45 -21.58 0.84
CA PRO A 66 -22.33 -23.03 1.00
C PRO A 66 -21.92 -23.43 2.43
N GLU A 67 -21.16 -22.58 3.11
CA GLU A 67 -20.63 -22.85 4.46
C GLU A 67 -21.59 -22.48 5.60
N GLY A 68 -22.75 -21.86 5.27
CA GLY A 68 -23.62 -21.27 6.28
C GLY A 68 -22.92 -20.20 7.13
N ALA A 69 -21.98 -19.47 6.52
CA ALA A 69 -21.23 -18.37 7.12
C ALA A 69 -22.03 -17.07 7.14
N ALA A 70 -22.85 -16.81 6.12
CA ALA A 70 -23.83 -15.72 6.13
C ALA A 70 -25.12 -16.18 6.83
N ARG A 71 -25.63 -15.39 7.78
CA ARG A 71 -26.88 -15.70 8.53
C ARG A 71 -27.66 -14.44 8.83
N ILE A 72 -28.94 -14.61 9.15
CA ILE A 72 -29.76 -13.54 9.74
C ILE A 72 -29.88 -13.83 11.24
N VAL A 73 -29.53 -12.86 12.06
CA VAL A 73 -29.70 -12.86 13.52
C VAL A 73 -30.33 -11.53 13.90
N ASP A 74 -31.44 -11.57 14.63
CA ASP A 74 -32.20 -10.37 15.06
C ASP A 74 -32.51 -9.40 13.91
N GLY A 75 -32.90 -9.94 12.75
CA GLY A 75 -33.22 -9.16 11.55
C GLY A 75 -32.00 -8.56 10.82
N LYS A 76 -30.77 -8.79 11.30
CA LYS A 76 -29.54 -8.33 10.67
C LYS A 76 -28.77 -9.46 10.01
N VAL A 77 -28.21 -9.18 8.84
CA VAL A 77 -27.29 -10.10 8.17
C VAL A 77 -25.92 -10.01 8.83
N ILE A 78 -25.39 -11.15 9.26
CA ILE A 78 -24.05 -11.28 9.85
C ILE A 78 -23.15 -12.18 8.99
N ARG A 79 -21.85 -12.16 9.29
CA ARG A 79 -20.85 -13.10 8.74
C ARG A 79 -20.10 -13.78 9.88
N SER A 80 -20.18 -15.11 9.95
CA SER A 80 -19.30 -15.91 10.78
C SER A 80 -17.90 -15.98 10.16
N ILE A 81 -16.91 -15.38 10.83
CA ILE A 81 -15.51 -15.40 10.38
C ILE A 81 -14.99 -16.84 10.34
N ALA A 82 -15.25 -17.63 11.38
CA ALA A 82 -14.79 -19.01 11.48
C ALA A 82 -15.30 -19.96 10.38
N LYS A 83 -16.43 -19.64 9.73
CA LYS A 83 -17.01 -20.46 8.65
C LYS A 83 -16.76 -19.89 7.26
N CYS A 84 -16.37 -18.63 7.14
CA CYS A 84 -16.24 -17.98 5.85
C CYS A 84 -14.96 -18.42 5.15
N THR A 85 -15.07 -19.10 4.01
CA THR A 85 -13.92 -19.53 3.19
C THR A 85 -13.49 -18.47 2.17
N HIS A 86 -14.09 -17.27 2.20
CA HIS A 86 -13.87 -16.20 1.23
C HIS A 86 -14.14 -16.59 -0.24
N CYS A 87 -15.05 -17.55 -0.47
CA CYS A 87 -15.36 -18.05 -1.83
C CYS A 87 -16.02 -17.02 -2.77
N GLY A 88 -16.48 -15.88 -2.26
CA GLY A 88 -17.01 -14.79 -3.09
C GLY A 88 -18.42 -14.98 -3.68
N LEU A 89 -19.06 -16.15 -3.55
CA LEU A 89 -20.41 -16.36 -4.10
C LEU A 89 -21.44 -15.30 -3.64
N CYS A 90 -21.33 -14.88 -2.38
CA CYS A 90 -22.19 -13.86 -1.79
C CYS A 90 -21.90 -12.42 -2.27
N THR A 91 -20.75 -12.15 -2.87
CA THR A 91 -20.44 -10.81 -3.41
C THR A 91 -21.13 -10.61 -4.74
N ALA A 92 -21.15 -11.65 -5.59
CA ALA A 92 -21.85 -11.64 -6.87
C ALA A 92 -23.37 -11.43 -6.73
N SER A 93 -23.97 -11.88 -5.62
CA SER A 93 -25.41 -11.75 -5.37
C SER A 93 -25.79 -10.51 -4.55
N CYS A 94 -24.84 -9.68 -4.11
CA CYS A 94 -25.09 -8.56 -3.21
C CYS A 94 -25.52 -7.28 -3.97
N PRO A 95 -26.81 -6.88 -3.91
CA PRO A 95 -27.30 -5.75 -4.70
C PRO A 95 -26.77 -4.40 -4.22
N SER A 96 -26.47 -4.27 -2.92
CA SER A 96 -25.99 -3.03 -2.31
C SER A 96 -24.47 -2.92 -2.26
N LYS A 97 -23.74 -3.92 -2.80
CA LYS A 97 -22.28 -4.03 -2.71
C LYS A 97 -21.73 -3.98 -1.27
N ALA A 98 -22.56 -4.34 -0.29
CA ALA A 98 -22.12 -4.53 1.09
C ALA A 98 -21.12 -5.67 1.23
N ARG A 99 -21.08 -6.61 0.29
CA ARG A 99 -20.11 -7.71 0.23
C ARG A 99 -19.29 -7.57 -1.03
N GLU A 100 -17.98 -7.47 -0.88
CA GLU A 100 -17.04 -7.19 -1.98
C GLU A 100 -15.83 -8.13 -1.91
N MET A 101 -15.34 -8.60 -3.06
CA MET A 101 -14.09 -9.36 -3.12
C MET A 101 -12.92 -8.40 -3.32
N SER A 102 -11.99 -8.38 -2.36
CA SER A 102 -10.68 -7.76 -2.54
C SER A 102 -9.70 -8.79 -3.04
N GLY A 103 -9.19 -8.55 -4.25
CA GLY A 103 -8.27 -9.44 -4.95
C GLY A 103 -8.94 -10.12 -6.12
N ARG A 104 -8.43 -9.81 -7.31
CA ARG A 104 -8.73 -10.46 -8.56
C ARG A 104 -7.43 -10.96 -9.16
N LEU A 105 -7.44 -12.22 -9.60
CA LEU A 105 -6.34 -12.75 -10.40
C LEU A 105 -6.43 -12.11 -11.79
N MET A 106 -5.37 -11.40 -12.17
CA MET A 106 -5.28 -10.72 -13.47
C MET A 106 -3.96 -11.10 -14.14
N THR A 107 -4.01 -11.20 -15.46
CA THR A 107 -2.83 -11.27 -16.34
C THR A 107 -2.18 -9.90 -16.49
N VAL A 108 -0.94 -9.86 -16.96
CA VAL A 108 -0.23 -8.61 -17.26
C VAL A 108 -1.01 -7.81 -18.31
N GLU A 109 -1.51 -8.51 -19.33
CA GLU A 109 -2.30 -7.97 -20.43
C GLU A 109 -3.60 -7.32 -19.91
N GLU A 110 -4.35 -8.01 -19.05
CA GLU A 110 -5.58 -7.44 -18.46
C GLU A 110 -5.34 -6.19 -17.62
N VAL A 111 -4.19 -6.09 -16.94
CA VAL A 111 -3.83 -4.90 -16.16
C VAL A 111 -3.43 -3.76 -17.10
N MET A 112 -2.58 -4.04 -18.09
CA MET A 112 -2.12 -3.05 -19.06
C MET A 112 -3.26 -2.51 -19.92
N ASP A 113 -4.25 -3.33 -20.28
CA ASP A 113 -5.48 -2.89 -20.94
C ASP A 113 -6.23 -1.81 -20.15
N VAL A 114 -6.11 -1.79 -18.82
CA VAL A 114 -6.70 -0.74 -17.99
C VAL A 114 -5.79 0.47 -17.92
N VAL A 115 -4.48 0.28 -17.72
CA VAL A 115 -3.48 1.35 -17.66
C VAL A 115 -3.47 2.18 -18.95
N LEU A 116 -3.50 1.52 -20.10
CA LEU A 116 -3.45 2.17 -21.42
C LEU A 116 -4.68 3.05 -21.72
N LYS A 117 -5.78 2.90 -20.97
CA LYS A 117 -6.97 3.75 -21.15
C LYS A 117 -6.75 5.20 -20.73
N ASP A 118 -5.67 5.48 -19.99
CA ASP A 118 -5.36 6.81 -19.48
C ASP A 118 -4.16 7.47 -20.18
N MET A 119 -3.64 6.89 -21.28
CA MET A 119 -2.46 7.41 -22.01
C MET A 119 -2.52 8.91 -22.30
N LEU A 120 -3.66 9.39 -22.83
CA LEU A 120 -3.84 10.81 -23.14
C LEU A 120 -3.74 11.71 -21.89
N PHE A 121 -4.14 11.22 -20.72
CA PHE A 121 -3.99 11.97 -19.47
C PHE A 121 -2.54 12.00 -19.01
N TYR A 122 -1.80 10.91 -19.20
CA TYR A 122 -0.38 10.86 -18.88
C TYR A 122 0.41 11.88 -19.70
N GLU A 123 0.19 11.88 -21.02
CA GLU A 123 0.85 12.82 -21.95
C GLU A 123 0.61 14.28 -21.60
N ASN A 124 -0.61 14.63 -21.20
CA ASN A 124 -0.98 16.02 -20.88
C ASN A 124 -0.53 16.49 -19.49
N SER A 125 -0.30 15.57 -18.55
CA SER A 125 0.00 15.91 -17.15
C SER A 125 1.43 15.60 -16.71
N GLY A 126 2.23 14.96 -17.57
CA GLY A 126 3.50 14.35 -17.14
C GLY A 126 3.28 13.17 -16.18
N GLY A 127 2.12 12.51 -16.31
CA GLY A 127 1.66 11.43 -15.45
C GLY A 127 2.19 10.06 -15.85
N GLY A 128 1.48 8.99 -15.43
CA GLY A 128 1.85 7.62 -15.80
C GLY A 128 1.22 6.55 -14.92
N VAL A 129 1.91 5.44 -14.73
CA VAL A 129 1.42 4.34 -13.88
C VAL A 129 2.16 4.30 -12.55
N THR A 130 1.43 4.02 -11.46
CA THR A 130 2.03 3.71 -10.16
C THR A 130 1.73 2.27 -9.79
N PHE A 131 2.75 1.50 -9.45
CA PHE A 131 2.57 0.18 -8.86
C PHE A 131 2.75 0.28 -7.34
N GLY A 132 1.70 -0.07 -6.59
CA GLY A 132 1.66 0.04 -5.13
C GLY A 132 0.79 -1.06 -4.51
N GLY A 133 0.17 -0.75 -3.37
CA GLY A 133 -0.79 -1.65 -2.70
C GLY A 133 -0.22 -2.29 -1.44
N GLY A 134 -0.02 -3.60 -1.47
CA GLY A 134 0.68 -4.32 -0.41
C GLY A 134 2.16 -4.00 -0.43
N GLU A 135 2.97 -4.89 -1.00
CA GLU A 135 4.36 -4.62 -1.34
C GLU A 135 4.59 -5.05 -2.79
N PRO A 136 4.55 -4.13 -3.77
CA PRO A 136 4.58 -4.51 -5.18
C PRO A 136 5.88 -5.25 -5.55
N THR A 137 7.02 -4.87 -4.98
CA THR A 137 8.31 -5.54 -5.25
C THR A 137 8.37 -6.96 -4.67
N SER A 138 7.53 -7.28 -3.68
CA SER A 138 7.33 -8.66 -3.22
C SER A 138 6.53 -9.52 -4.21
N GLY A 139 5.84 -8.91 -5.20
CA GLY A 139 4.97 -9.56 -6.19
C GLY A 139 5.67 -10.44 -7.23
N GLY A 140 7.00 -10.58 -7.19
CA GLY A 140 7.75 -11.52 -8.03
C GLY A 140 7.78 -11.16 -9.50
N GLU A 141 7.89 -12.18 -10.36
CA GLU A 141 7.98 -11.98 -11.81
C GLU A 141 6.73 -11.32 -12.40
N PHE A 142 5.55 -11.48 -11.78
CA PHE A 142 4.34 -10.82 -12.26
C PHE A 142 4.46 -9.29 -12.16
N PHE A 143 4.97 -8.79 -11.03
CA PHE A 143 5.25 -7.37 -10.86
C PHE A 143 6.30 -6.88 -11.86
N LEU A 144 7.39 -7.63 -12.05
CA LEU A 144 8.44 -7.23 -13.00
C LEU A 144 7.93 -7.19 -14.44
N ASP A 145 7.07 -8.12 -14.85
CA ASP A 145 6.46 -8.09 -16.18
C ASP A 145 5.54 -6.86 -16.34
N LEU A 146 4.82 -6.45 -15.30
CA LEU A 146 3.99 -5.22 -15.34
C LEU A 146 4.85 -3.96 -15.51
N VAL A 147 5.90 -3.82 -14.70
CA VAL A 147 6.83 -2.69 -14.79
C VAL A 147 7.49 -2.65 -16.16
N LYS A 148 7.93 -3.81 -16.66
CA LYS A 148 8.53 -3.94 -17.98
C LYS A 148 7.55 -3.57 -19.10
N ALA A 149 6.31 -4.07 -19.06
CA ALA A 149 5.30 -3.76 -20.07
C ALA A 149 4.97 -2.27 -20.10
N ALA A 150 4.80 -1.63 -18.94
CA ALA A 150 4.58 -0.19 -18.87
C ALA A 150 5.77 0.63 -19.41
N HIS A 151 7.00 0.20 -19.09
CA HIS A 151 8.22 0.82 -19.60
C HIS A 151 8.34 0.68 -21.14
N GLU A 152 8.02 -0.48 -21.71
CA GLU A 152 8.05 -0.73 -23.15
C GLU A 152 7.01 0.11 -23.93
N GLU A 153 5.89 0.45 -23.29
CA GLU A 153 4.88 1.39 -23.80
C GLU A 153 5.29 2.87 -23.65
N GLY A 154 6.48 3.15 -23.10
CA GLY A 154 6.98 4.50 -22.87
C GLY A 154 6.24 5.27 -21.77
N ILE A 155 5.53 4.57 -20.87
CA ILE A 155 4.81 5.17 -19.75
C ILE A 155 5.79 5.44 -18.61
N HIS A 156 5.73 6.62 -18.01
CA HIS A 156 6.48 6.91 -16.78
C HIS A 156 6.05 5.98 -15.64
N VAL A 157 6.98 5.21 -15.09
CA VAL A 157 6.71 4.21 -14.05
C VAL A 157 7.14 4.71 -12.67
N THR A 158 6.17 4.79 -11.77
CA THR A 158 6.39 5.01 -10.34
C THR A 158 6.21 3.70 -9.58
N VAL A 159 7.10 3.40 -8.65
CA VAL A 159 6.99 2.25 -7.74
C VAL A 159 6.85 2.74 -6.30
N ASP A 160 5.71 2.45 -5.67
CA ASP A 160 5.40 2.78 -4.27
C ASP A 160 5.63 1.55 -3.39
N THR A 161 6.73 1.57 -2.62
CA THR A 161 7.32 0.37 -2.02
C THR A 161 7.93 0.64 -0.66
N CYS A 162 7.89 -0.35 0.22
CA CYS A 162 8.76 -0.41 1.40
C CYS A 162 10.10 -1.09 1.13
N GLY A 163 10.33 -1.59 -0.09
CA GLY A 163 11.60 -2.18 -0.53
C GLY A 163 11.88 -3.58 0.02
N PHE A 164 10.90 -4.25 0.64
CA PHE A 164 11.08 -5.62 1.14
C PHE A 164 10.97 -6.63 -0.02
N CYS A 165 12.08 -6.88 -0.71
CA CYS A 165 12.20 -7.94 -1.72
C CYS A 165 13.67 -8.36 -1.91
N PRO A 166 13.95 -9.54 -2.52
CA PRO A 166 15.31 -9.97 -2.81
C PRO A 166 16.06 -8.94 -3.65
N GLU A 167 17.36 -8.78 -3.37
CA GLU A 167 18.26 -7.81 -4.00
C GLU A 167 18.19 -7.83 -5.53
N GLU A 168 18.32 -9.01 -6.14
CA GLU A 168 18.27 -9.19 -7.59
C GLU A 168 16.98 -8.63 -8.21
N ARG A 169 15.85 -8.80 -7.51
CA ARG A 169 14.55 -8.30 -7.97
C ARG A 169 14.46 -6.79 -7.83
N PHE A 170 14.99 -6.24 -6.74
CA PHE A 170 15.05 -4.80 -6.55
C PHE A 170 15.92 -4.15 -7.63
N ASP A 171 17.08 -4.73 -7.92
CA ASP A 171 18.02 -4.23 -8.94
C ASP A 171 17.38 -4.27 -10.36
N ARG A 172 16.60 -5.31 -10.68
CA ARG A 172 15.78 -5.36 -11.91
C ARG A 172 14.68 -4.30 -11.93
N THR A 173 14.09 -3.99 -10.79
CA THR A 173 13.07 -2.93 -10.66
C THR A 173 13.70 -1.55 -10.87
N LEU A 174 14.88 -1.29 -10.28
CA LEU A 174 15.66 -0.06 -10.45
C LEU A 174 15.97 0.23 -11.92
N ALA A 175 16.25 -0.80 -12.71
CA ALA A 175 16.54 -0.63 -14.13
C ALA A 175 15.34 -0.11 -14.94
N LEU A 176 14.11 -0.40 -14.51
CA LEU A 176 12.88 -0.16 -15.28
C LEU A 176 12.03 1.00 -14.76
N ALA A 177 12.07 1.29 -13.46
CA ALA A 177 11.30 2.37 -12.85
C ALA A 177 11.96 3.74 -13.05
N ASP A 178 11.15 4.79 -13.12
CA ASP A 178 11.59 6.18 -13.26
C ASP A 178 11.64 6.88 -11.89
N LEU A 179 10.64 6.60 -11.05
CA LEU A 179 10.48 7.17 -9.71
C LEU A 179 10.21 6.08 -8.67
N PHE A 180 10.83 6.20 -7.50
CA PHE A 180 10.49 5.44 -6.32
C PHE A 180 9.85 6.33 -5.27
N LEU A 181 8.65 5.94 -4.83
CA LEU A 181 8.06 6.39 -3.58
C LEU A 181 8.46 5.34 -2.53
N PHE A 182 9.51 5.63 -1.77
CA PHE A 182 10.16 4.63 -0.91
C PHE A 182 9.88 4.88 0.56
N ASP A 183 9.12 3.99 1.18
CA ASP A 183 8.79 4.05 2.60
C ASP A 183 9.96 3.66 3.50
N CYS A 184 10.50 4.61 4.26
CA CYS A 184 11.40 4.37 5.39
C CYS A 184 10.62 4.54 6.70
N LYS A 185 10.15 3.42 7.27
CA LYS A 185 9.23 3.42 8.42
C LYS A 185 9.94 3.61 9.76
N HIS A 186 11.17 3.12 9.88
CA HIS A 186 12.07 3.29 11.02
C HIS A 186 13.48 2.82 10.59
N THR A 187 14.55 3.41 11.14
CA THR A 187 15.94 3.01 10.88
C THR A 187 16.48 1.89 11.77
N ASP A 188 15.92 1.66 12.95
CA ASP A 188 16.34 0.61 13.88
C ASP A 188 15.66 -0.74 13.55
N PRO A 189 16.43 -1.84 13.37
CA PRO A 189 15.87 -3.15 13.02
C PRO A 189 14.91 -3.73 14.05
N GLU A 190 15.15 -3.51 15.35
CA GLU A 190 14.30 -4.06 16.40
C GLU A 190 12.98 -3.30 16.50
N ALA A 191 13.03 -1.97 16.46
CA ALA A 191 11.86 -1.11 16.41
C ALA A 191 11.03 -1.38 15.16
N HIS A 192 11.68 -1.49 13.99
CA HIS A 192 11.00 -1.85 12.75
C HIS A 192 10.28 -3.21 12.88
N ARG A 193 10.91 -4.21 13.51
CA ARG A 193 10.27 -5.52 13.77
C ARG A 193 9.08 -5.41 14.70
N ARG A 194 9.19 -4.64 15.79
CA ARG A 194 8.06 -4.42 16.71
C ARG A 194 6.88 -3.73 16.02
N LEU A 195 7.16 -2.77 15.14
CA LEU A 195 6.15 -1.92 14.51
C LEU A 195 5.54 -2.53 13.23
N THR A 196 6.27 -3.39 12.53
CA THR A 196 5.89 -3.89 11.20
C THR A 196 5.96 -5.41 11.06
N GLY A 197 6.45 -6.13 12.07
CA GLY A 197 6.61 -7.59 12.03
C GLY A 197 7.87 -8.09 11.31
N GLN A 198 8.64 -7.23 10.64
CA GLN A 198 9.92 -7.58 9.99
C GLN A 198 11.02 -6.64 10.44
N ASP A 199 12.29 -7.07 10.41
CA ASP A 199 13.39 -6.10 10.45
C ASP A 199 13.48 -5.33 9.12
N ASN A 200 14.33 -4.31 9.09
CA ASN A 200 14.53 -3.44 7.94
C ASN A 200 15.91 -3.64 7.27
N THR A 201 16.68 -4.69 7.58
CA THR A 201 18.05 -4.81 7.05
C THR A 201 18.05 -4.87 5.53
N LEU A 202 17.18 -5.70 4.95
CA LEU A 202 16.99 -5.80 3.50
C LEU A 202 16.38 -4.52 2.91
N ILE A 203 15.42 -3.91 3.62
CA ILE A 203 14.76 -2.66 3.22
C ILE A 203 15.79 -1.53 3.08
N LEU A 204 16.63 -1.34 4.10
CA LEU A 204 17.64 -0.29 4.12
C LEU A 204 18.74 -0.55 3.10
N ARG A 205 19.12 -1.81 2.84
CA ARG A 205 19.99 -2.15 1.69
C ARG A 205 19.38 -1.66 0.39
N ASN A 206 18.11 -2.01 0.13
CA ASN A 206 17.43 -1.65 -1.12
C ASN A 206 17.20 -0.13 -1.24
N LEU A 207 16.89 0.56 -0.14
CA LEU A 207 16.84 2.02 -0.11
C LEU A 207 18.19 2.62 -0.51
N ARG A 208 19.29 2.15 0.08
CA ARG A 208 20.65 2.62 -0.26
C ARG A 208 20.97 2.37 -1.74
N ALA A 209 20.60 1.21 -2.29
CA ALA A 209 20.75 0.92 -3.72
C ALA A 209 19.95 1.91 -4.58
N ALA A 210 18.70 2.21 -4.20
CA ALA A 210 17.87 3.20 -4.89
C ALA A 210 18.50 4.60 -4.86
N LEU A 211 18.95 5.06 -3.69
CA LEU A 211 19.59 6.36 -3.52
C LEU A 211 20.90 6.49 -4.30
N ALA A 212 21.68 5.40 -4.40
CA ALA A 212 22.93 5.35 -5.16
C ALA A 212 22.73 5.24 -6.69
N SER A 213 21.55 4.81 -7.16
CA SER A 213 21.31 4.48 -8.56
C SER A 213 21.23 5.68 -9.52
N GLY A 214 21.12 6.90 -8.99
CA GLY A 214 20.84 8.10 -9.77
C GLY A 214 19.37 8.25 -10.19
N LYS A 215 18.50 7.29 -9.85
CA LYS A 215 17.05 7.40 -10.04
C LYS A 215 16.43 8.44 -9.09
N GLU A 216 15.27 8.95 -9.49
CA GLU A 216 14.48 9.79 -8.60
C GLU A 216 13.87 8.92 -7.49
N VAL A 217 14.08 9.33 -6.24
CA VAL A 217 13.58 8.61 -5.07
C VAL A 217 13.05 9.64 -4.09
N HIS A 218 11.76 9.58 -3.79
CA HIS A 218 11.12 10.31 -2.71
C HIS A 218 11.11 9.38 -1.51
N VAL A 219 11.90 9.71 -0.49
CA VAL A 219 11.91 8.94 0.76
C VAL A 219 10.74 9.41 1.61
N ARG A 220 9.87 8.47 1.95
CA ARG A 220 8.60 8.73 2.62
C ARG A 220 8.60 8.11 4.00
N MET A 221 8.00 8.78 4.96
CA MET A 221 7.80 8.24 6.30
C MET A 221 6.36 8.48 6.75
N PRO A 222 5.55 7.41 6.90
CA PRO A 222 4.32 7.48 7.67
C PRO A 222 4.68 7.92 9.09
N LEU A 223 4.19 9.07 9.52
CA LEU A 223 4.60 9.69 10.78
C LEU A 223 3.55 9.34 11.84
N ILE A 224 3.94 8.52 12.82
CA ILE A 224 3.03 7.94 13.81
C ILE A 224 3.44 8.38 15.21
N PRO A 225 2.54 9.03 15.99
CA PRO A 225 2.86 9.57 17.30
C PRO A 225 3.47 8.52 18.24
N GLY A 226 4.67 8.80 18.75
CA GLY A 226 5.36 7.97 19.74
C GLY A 226 5.89 6.63 19.22
N MET A 227 5.85 6.39 17.91
CA MET A 227 6.34 5.14 17.31
C MET A 227 7.59 5.32 16.47
N ASN A 228 7.68 6.38 15.67
CA ASN A 228 8.82 6.63 14.78
C ASN A 228 9.18 8.11 14.65
N ASP A 229 8.74 8.95 15.58
CA ASP A 229 8.93 10.40 15.61
C ASP A 229 9.90 10.88 16.71
N ASP A 230 10.68 9.96 17.28
CA ASP A 230 11.69 10.27 18.28
C ASP A 230 13.01 10.82 17.68
N ASP A 231 13.77 11.54 18.49
CA ASP A 231 15.04 12.17 18.07
C ASP A 231 16.06 11.15 17.55
N ALA A 232 16.09 9.91 18.07
CA ALA A 232 17.08 8.91 17.69
C ALA A 232 16.79 8.37 16.28
N ASN A 233 15.54 8.05 15.98
CA ASN A 233 15.12 7.62 14.65
C ASN A 233 15.33 8.73 13.61
N LEU A 234 14.95 9.98 13.92
CA LEU A 234 15.12 11.12 13.01
C LEU A 234 16.59 11.44 12.75
N SER A 235 17.44 11.41 13.79
CA SER A 235 18.88 11.59 13.64
C SER A 235 19.51 10.49 12.77
N ALA A 236 19.11 9.24 12.97
CA ALA A 236 19.58 8.12 12.16
C ALA A 236 19.10 8.20 10.70
N LEU A 237 17.87 8.68 10.46
CA LEU A 237 17.35 8.93 9.12
C LEU A 237 18.14 10.06 8.44
N ALA A 238 18.43 11.15 9.15
CA ALA A 238 19.26 12.25 8.66
C ALA A 238 20.66 11.78 8.27
N ALA A 239 21.31 10.96 9.12
CA ALA A 239 22.60 10.38 8.82
C ALA A 239 22.56 9.52 7.55
N LEU A 240 21.56 8.62 7.45
CA LEU A 240 21.36 7.75 6.28
C LEU A 240 21.20 8.55 4.98
N LEU A 241 20.35 9.59 4.97
CA LEU A 241 20.12 10.40 3.77
C LEU A 241 21.31 11.32 3.45
N GLY A 242 21.99 11.81 4.48
CA GLY A 242 23.20 12.63 4.36
C GLY A 242 24.34 11.92 3.65
N GLU A 243 24.46 10.59 3.76
CA GLU A 243 25.42 9.79 2.98
C GLU A 243 25.25 9.95 1.46
N PHE A 244 24.05 10.33 1.02
CA PHE A 244 23.71 10.55 -0.39
C PHE A 244 23.47 12.04 -0.72
N GLY A 245 23.83 12.95 0.19
CA GLY A 245 23.63 14.39 0.01
C GLY A 245 22.15 14.80 -0.07
N ARG A 246 21.27 14.07 0.63
CA ARG A 246 19.81 14.33 0.66
C ARG A 246 19.35 14.69 2.07
N ASP A 247 18.33 15.53 2.15
CA ASP A 247 17.72 16.03 3.38
C ASP A 247 16.19 15.98 3.35
N LYS A 248 15.57 15.93 2.16
CA LYS A 248 14.12 15.90 2.01
C LYS A 248 13.52 14.55 2.39
N VAL A 249 12.44 14.61 3.16
CA VAL A 249 11.60 13.46 3.53
C VAL A 249 10.14 13.84 3.35
N GLU A 250 9.40 13.03 2.61
CA GLU A 250 7.94 13.17 2.57
C GLU A 250 7.33 12.56 3.84
N VAL A 251 6.54 13.33 4.55
CA VAL A 251 5.92 12.90 5.81
C VAL A 251 4.42 12.79 5.63
N MET A 252 3.86 11.68 6.09
CA MET A 252 2.43 11.39 6.03
C MET A 252 1.91 11.20 7.45
N PRO A 253 1.38 12.25 8.11
CA PRO A 253 0.83 12.13 9.45
C PRO A 253 -0.26 11.07 9.51
N CYS A 254 -0.20 10.23 10.55
CA CYS A 254 -1.17 9.17 10.78
C CYS A 254 -2.62 9.69 10.77
N HIS A 255 -3.50 8.95 10.10
CA HIS A 255 -4.94 9.18 10.08
C HIS A 255 -5.71 7.91 10.43
N ALA A 256 -6.94 8.03 10.92
CA ALA A 256 -7.80 6.88 11.25
C ALA A 256 -8.49 6.22 10.03
N PHE A 257 -8.14 6.59 8.80
CA PHE A 257 -8.70 5.94 7.62
C PHE A 257 -8.29 4.46 7.54
N GLY A 258 -9.17 3.64 6.97
CA GLY A 258 -8.99 2.19 6.85
C GLY A 258 -9.64 1.37 7.95
N TRP A 259 -10.09 1.99 9.06
CA TRP A 259 -10.79 1.30 10.16
C TRP A 259 -11.95 0.42 9.68
N ASN A 260 -12.77 0.95 8.76
CA ASN A 260 -13.90 0.23 8.17
C ASN A 260 -13.48 -1.06 7.45
N LYS A 261 -12.27 -1.13 6.91
CA LYS A 261 -11.74 -2.31 6.20
C LYS A 261 -11.33 -3.41 7.19
N TYR A 262 -10.78 -3.07 8.35
CA TYR A 262 -10.52 -4.04 9.43
C TYR A 262 -11.82 -4.69 9.90
N VAL A 263 -12.84 -3.88 10.20
CA VAL A 263 -14.18 -4.37 10.57
C VAL A 263 -14.76 -5.24 9.46
N ALA A 264 -14.66 -4.80 8.20
CA ALA A 264 -15.16 -5.54 7.06
C ALA A 264 -14.41 -6.85 6.79
N LEU A 265 -13.17 -7.01 7.25
CA LEU A 265 -12.43 -8.29 7.25
C LEU A 265 -12.68 -9.12 8.52
N GLY A 266 -13.30 -8.55 9.56
CA GLY A 266 -13.46 -9.19 10.85
C GLY A 266 -12.16 -9.26 11.65
N LEU A 267 -11.26 -8.30 11.41
CA LEU A 267 -9.99 -8.16 12.12
C LEU A 267 -10.14 -7.14 13.27
N PRO A 268 -9.36 -7.30 14.35
CA PRO A 268 -9.24 -6.23 15.34
C PRO A 268 -8.64 -5.02 14.65
N ALA A 269 -9.30 -3.89 14.81
CA ALA A 269 -8.81 -2.65 14.22
C ALA A 269 -7.71 -2.04 15.11
N PRO A 270 -6.65 -1.49 14.50
CA PRO A 270 -5.51 -0.97 15.24
C PRO A 270 -5.86 0.29 16.01
N ASP A 271 -5.15 0.53 17.10
CA ASP A 271 -5.14 1.85 17.73
C ASP A 271 -4.28 2.80 16.90
N MET A 272 -4.88 3.90 16.45
CA MET A 272 -4.31 4.82 15.47
C MET A 272 -4.19 6.20 16.10
N PRO A 273 -3.11 6.47 16.86
CA PRO A 273 -2.92 7.76 17.46
C PRO A 273 -2.76 8.82 16.37
N GLN A 274 -3.40 9.98 16.59
CA GLN A 274 -3.33 11.14 15.70
C GLN A 274 -2.64 12.30 16.41
N TYR A 275 -1.91 13.10 15.64
CA TYR A 275 -1.34 14.33 16.14
C TYR A 275 -2.42 15.40 16.31
N THR A 276 -2.36 16.16 17.41
CA THR A 276 -2.95 17.50 17.42
C THR A 276 -2.12 18.43 16.53
N PRO A 277 -2.67 19.58 16.07
CA PRO A 277 -1.90 20.55 15.30
C PRO A 277 -0.59 20.99 15.97
N GLU A 278 -0.61 21.16 17.29
CA GLU A 278 0.56 21.55 18.08
C GLU A 278 1.60 20.44 18.16
N GLN A 279 1.16 19.19 18.34
CA GLN A 279 2.05 18.04 18.34
C GLN A 279 2.69 17.83 16.97
N LEU A 280 1.92 17.98 15.89
CA LEU A 280 2.44 17.86 14.53
C LEU A 280 3.49 18.93 14.26
N SER A 281 3.21 20.20 14.59
CA SER A 281 4.20 21.29 14.45
C SER A 281 5.48 20.98 15.24
N ALA A 282 5.35 20.55 16.49
CA ALA A 282 6.49 20.22 17.33
C ALA A 282 7.32 19.05 16.77
N VAL A 283 6.68 18.05 16.14
CA VAL A 283 7.40 16.94 15.50
C VAL A 283 8.08 17.40 14.21
N LEU A 284 7.43 18.22 13.38
CA LEU A 284 8.04 18.78 12.17
C LEU A 284 9.29 19.62 12.51
N ASP A 285 9.28 20.37 13.61
CA ASP A 285 10.45 21.11 14.10
C ASP A 285 11.61 20.18 14.50
N ARG A 286 11.34 18.95 14.96
CA ARG A 286 12.39 17.95 15.26
C ARG A 286 13.12 17.51 13.99
N PHE A 287 12.45 17.40 12.84
CA PHE A 287 13.13 17.08 11.59
C PHE A 287 14.16 18.16 11.26
N ALA A 288 13.78 19.43 11.34
CA ALA A 288 14.66 20.55 11.07
C ALA A 288 15.88 20.57 12.02
N LYS A 289 15.69 20.23 13.29
CA LYS A 289 16.79 20.09 14.28
C LYS A 289 17.85 19.06 13.85
N HIS A 290 17.46 18.02 13.13
CA HIS A 290 18.37 16.98 12.60
C HIS A 290 18.82 17.24 11.16
N GLY A 291 18.50 18.41 10.59
CA GLY A 291 18.88 18.76 9.22
C GLY A 291 18.03 18.09 8.14
N LEU A 292 16.84 17.59 8.49
CA LEU A 292 15.87 17.07 7.53
C LEU A 292 14.86 18.16 7.14
N VAL A 293 14.41 18.11 5.89
CA VAL A 293 13.36 19.00 5.35
C VAL A 293 12.09 18.17 5.15
N PRO A 294 11.13 18.20 6.09
CA PRO A 294 9.89 17.45 5.94
C PRO A 294 8.97 18.13 4.91
N VAL A 295 8.41 17.34 4.00
CA VAL A 295 7.40 17.77 3.03
C VAL A 295 6.12 16.99 3.32
N MET A 296 5.04 17.67 3.70
CA MET A 296 3.77 16.98 3.94
C MET A 296 3.15 16.56 2.60
N VAL A 297 2.73 15.29 2.52
CA VAL A 297 2.05 14.71 1.35
C VAL A 297 0.80 13.93 1.72
#